data_AF-A0A645GVM9-F1
#
_entry.id   AF-A0A645GVM9-F1
#
_cell.length_a   1.000
_cell.length_b   1.000
_cell.length_c   1.000
_cell.angle_alpha   90.00
_cell.angle_beta   90.00
_cell.angle_gamma   90.00
#
_symmetry.space_group_name_H-M   'P 1'
#
loop_
_entity.id
_entity.type
_entity.pdbx_description
1 polymer ?
#
loop_
_entity_poly.entity_id
_entity_poly.type
_entity_poly.pdbx_seq_one_letter_code
_entity_poly.pdbx_strand_id
1 'polypeptide(L)' 'MTKYRVTIKYGNPGEHKNASQYITVEAESESTAMQLAVNKFKTSNPTYRNKEAEAVKIEKI' A
#
# COMPACT_ATOMS: atom_id res chain seq x y z
N MET A 1 -10.42 -6.36 -14.83
CA MET A 1 -9.96 -6.17 -13.44
C MET A 1 -10.54 -4.88 -12.91
N THR A 2 -10.89 -4.84 -11.63
CA THR A 2 -11.40 -3.62 -10.99
C THR A 2 -10.23 -2.73 -10.58
N LYS A 3 -10.33 -1.42 -10.81
CA LYS A 3 -9.34 -0.46 -10.32
C LYS A 3 -9.63 -0.12 -8.86
N TYR A 4 -8.58 -0.12 -8.06
CA TYR A 4 -8.63 0.21 -6.65
C TYR A 4 -7.58 1.27 -6.34
N ARG A 5 -7.96 2.25 -5.52
CA ARG A 5 -7.06 3.19 -4.86
C ARG A 5 -6.85 2.71 -3.43
N VAL A 6 -5.62 2.33 -3.11
CA VAL A 6 -5.25 1.85 -1.77
C VAL A 6 -4.41 2.90 -1.06
N THR A 7 -4.76 3.25 0.16
CA THR A 7 -3.98 4.13 1.02
C THR A 7 -3.01 3.28 1.83
N ILE A 8 -1.71 3.48 1.60
CA ILE A 8 -0.63 2.84 2.35
C ILE A 8 -0.13 3.83 3.39
N LYS A 9 -0.15 3.46 4.67
CA LYS A 9 0.62 4.15 5.71
C LYS A 9 1.97 3.47 5.89
N TYR A 10 3.03 4.25 6.04
CA TYR A 10 4.38 3.73 6.17
C TYR A 10 5.22 4.56 7.14
N GLY A 11 6.25 3.94 7.71
CA GLY A 11 7.10 4.54 8.73
C GLY A 11 8.33 3.67 9.01
N ASN A 12 9.20 4.11 9.91
CA ASN A 12 10.29 3.26 10.38
C ASN A 12 9.72 2.13 11.26
N PRO A 13 10.34 0.93 11.26
CA PRO A 13 9.94 -0.14 12.16
C PRO A 13 9.94 0.31 13.62
N GLY A 14 8.86 0.02 14.35
CA GLY A 14 8.72 0.42 15.75
C GLY A 14 8.45 1.92 15.97
N GLU A 15 8.35 2.74 14.92
CA GLU A 15 7.96 4.14 15.00
C GLU A 15 6.54 4.37 14.46
N HIS A 16 5.91 5.48 14.86
CA HIS A 16 4.57 5.80 14.40
C HIS A 16 4.55 6.13 12.88
N LYS A 17 3.65 5.46 12.13
CA LYS A 17 3.50 5.61 10.67
C LYS A 17 2.79 6.94 10.33
N ASN A 18 3.56 8.03 10.32
CA ASN A 18 3.04 9.36 10.03
C ASN A 18 2.93 9.66 8.53
N ALA A 19 3.58 8.87 7.67
CA ALA A 19 3.55 9.06 6.23
C ALA A 19 2.47 8.18 5.58
N SER A 20 1.84 8.71 4.52
CA SER A 20 0.85 7.98 3.74
C SER A 20 0.99 8.25 2.25
N GLN A 21 0.69 7.26 1.42
CA GLN A 21 0.67 7.38 -0.03
C GLN A 21 -0.50 6.59 -0.62
N TYR A 22 -1.05 7.10 -1.71
CA TYR A 22 -2.05 6.38 -2.50
C TYR A 22 -1.37 5.56 -3.59
N ILE A 23 -1.76 4.29 -3.71
CA ILE A 23 -1.30 3.39 -4.76
C ILE A 23 -2.51 2.87 -5.50
N THR A 24 -2.52 3.08 -6.81
CA THR A 24 -3.53 2.51 -7.70
C THR A 24 -3.08 1.16 -8.23
N VAL A 25 -3.96 0.17 -8.10
CA VAL A 25 -3.76 -1.20 -8.57
C VAL A 25 -5.02 -1.72 -9.25
N GLU A 26 -4.82 -2.68 -10.15
CA GLU A 26 -5.90 -3.45 -10.75
C GLU A 26 -5.92 -4.83 -10.11
N ALA A 27 -7.08 -5.27 -9.62
CA ALA A 27 -7.23 -6.56 -8.96
C ALA A 27 -8.65 -7.13 -9.14
N GLU A 28 -8.80 -8.41 -8.85
CA GLU A 28 -10.10 -9.10 -8.87
C GLU A 28 -10.87 -8.95 -7.56
N SER A 29 -10.17 -8.68 -6.45
CA SER A 29 -10.75 -8.50 -5.12
C SER A 29 -10.01 -7.40 -4.34
N GLU A 30 -10.66 -6.89 -3.30
CA GLU A 30 -10.07 -5.91 -2.38
C GLU A 30 -8.84 -6.46 -1.64
N SER A 31 -8.91 -7.71 -1.17
CA SER A 31 -7.79 -8.36 -0.49
C SER A 31 -6.55 -8.45 -1.39
N THR A 32 -6.74 -8.86 -2.65
CA THR A 32 -5.67 -8.90 -3.66
C THR A 32 -5.13 -7.50 -3.95
N ALA A 33 -6.02 -6.49 -4.07
CA ALA A 33 -5.60 -5.10 -4.28
C ALA A 33 -4.73 -4.57 -3.12
N MET A 34 -5.08 -4.87 -1.86
CA MET A 34 -4.29 -4.45 -0.70
C MET A 34 -2.88 -5.05 -0.73
N GLN A 35 -2.77 -6.36 -0.99
CA GLN A 35 -1.46 -7.03 -1.10
C GLN A 35 -0.63 -6.47 -2.26
N LEU A 36 -1.24 -6.29 -3.43
CA LEU A 36 -0.57 -5.72 -4.60
C LEU A 36 -0.10 -4.29 -4.35
N ALA A 37 -0.91 -3.48 -3.66
CA ALA A 37 -0.56 -2.10 -3.35
C ALA A 37 0.62 -1.99 -2.38
N VAL A 38 0.67 -2.83 -1.34
CA VAL A 38 1.81 -2.90 -0.40
C VAL A 38 3.07 -3.34 -1.14
N ASN A 39 2.97 -4.38 -1.97
CA ASN A 39 4.11 -4.87 -2.75
C ASN A 39 4.61 -3.82 -3.73
N LYS A 40 3.71 -3.17 -4.47
CA LYS A 40 4.04 -2.09 -5.41
C LYS A 40 4.71 -0.92 -4.68
N PHE A 41 4.20 -0.52 -3.51
CA PHE A 41 4.81 0.50 -2.68
C PHE A 41 6.26 0.14 -2.29
N LYS A 42 6.50 -1.07 -1.78
CA LYS A 42 7.83 -1.54 -1.37
C LYS A 42 8.81 -1.69 -2.55
N THR A 43 8.31 -2.06 -3.72
CA THR A 43 9.11 -2.16 -4.94
C THR A 43 9.50 -0.79 -5.47
N SER A 44 8.57 0.17 -5.49
CA SER A 44 8.82 1.54 -5.95
C SER A 44 9.63 2.37 -4.95
N ASN A 45 9.63 2.00 -3.66
CA ASN A 45 10.35 2.71 -2.60
C ASN A 45 11.33 1.77 -1.87
N PRO A 46 12.51 1.49 -2.45
CA PRO A 46 13.47 0.53 -1.89
C PRO A 46 13.92 0.88 -0.46
N THR A 47 13.96 2.17 -0.11
CA THR A 47 14.23 2.65 1.26
C THR A 47 13.23 2.14 2.29
N TYR A 48 12.02 1.75 1.86
CA TYR A 48 10.95 1.23 2.70
C TYR A 48 10.66 -0.25 2.47
N ARG A 49 11.48 -0.96 1.68
CA ARG A 49 11.32 -2.40 1.41
C ARG A 49 11.28 -3.23 2.69
N ASN A 50 12.16 -2.91 3.64
CA ASN A 50 12.26 -3.56 4.95
C ASN A 50 11.56 -2.78 6.07
N LYS A 51 10.86 -1.69 5.73
CA LYS A 51 10.15 -0.86 6.70
C LYS A 51 8.68 -1.27 6.79
N GLU A 52 8.01 -0.80 7.83
CA GLU A 52 6.59 -1.07 8.02
C GLU A 52 5.76 -0.27 7.00
N ALA A 53 4.96 -0.99 6.22
CA ALA A 53 4.00 -0.44 5.28
C ALA A 53 2.72 -1.25 5.35
N GLU A 54 1.59 -0.57 5.45
CA GLU A 54 0.30 -1.19 5.70
C GLU A 54 -0.80 -0.51 4.90
N ALA A 55 -1.66 -1.30 4.27
CA ALA A 55 -2.86 -0.80 3.61
C ALA A 55 -3.95 -0.53 4.64
N VAL A 56 -4.33 0.75 4.81
CA VAL A 56 -5.29 1.18 5.83
C VAL A 56 -6.65 1.58 5.27
N LYS A 57 -6.74 1.78 3.95
CA LYS A 57 -7.98 2.12 3.26
C LYS A 57 -7.94 1.63 1.83
N ILE A 58 -9.07 1.15 1.31
CA ILE A 58 -9.25 0.79 -0.08
C ILE A 58 -10.53 1.43 -0.62
N GLU A 59 -10.47 1.94 -1.84
CA GLU A 59 -11.59 2.54 -2.54
C GLU A 59 -11.62 2.01 -3.97
N LYS A 60 -12.79 1.58 -4.44
CA LYS A 60 -13.01 1.21 -5.84
C LYS A 60 -13.16 2.48 -6.68
N ILE A 61 -12.47 2.54 -7.83
CA ILE A 61 -12.48 3.70 -8.75
C ILE A 61 -12.73 3.28 -10.20
#